data_AF-A0A9D5G484-F1
#
_entry.id   AF-A0A9D5G484-F1
#
_cell.length_a   1.000
_cell.length_b   1.000
_cell.length_c   1.000
_cell.angle_alpha   90.00
_cell.angle_beta   90.00
_cell.angle_gamma   90.00
#
_symmetry.space_group_name_H-M   'P 1'
#
loop_
_entity.id
_entity.type
_entity.pdbx_description
1 polymer ?
#
loop_
_entity_poly.entity_id
_entity_poly.type
_entity_poly.pdbx_seq_one_letter_code
_entity_poly.pdbx_strand_id
1 'polypeptide(L)'
;MKCTVFFVAVLVALQLHTPGFAASPTGLGPVLAGHTWLNGRVMRSGLRGRVVLVDVFTFECINCVRVTPNLQHLYRTYGRRDLEIVAVHTPEVPSYQSRLTYLRSQIGKASIAWPIVVDNDYRIWRAYGVSAWPTQLLFDRNGRLRATIVGDSQDAALNGAI
;
A
#
# COMPACT_ATOMS: atom_id res chain seq x y z
N MET A 1 6.02 -28.12 71.21
CA MET A 1 5.92 -27.01 70.24
C MET A 1 6.56 -27.48 68.94
N LYS A 2 5.79 -27.79 67.91
CA LYS A 2 6.30 -28.18 66.58
C LYS A 2 5.64 -27.28 65.54
N CYS A 3 6.46 -26.47 64.88
CA CYS A 3 6.05 -25.56 63.80
C CYS A 3 5.72 -26.35 62.53
N THR A 4 4.54 -26.11 61.97
CA THR A 4 4.16 -26.60 60.64
C THR A 4 4.41 -25.47 59.63
N VAL A 5 5.32 -25.68 58.69
CA VAL A 5 5.59 -24.75 57.58
C VAL A 5 4.74 -25.18 56.39
N PHE A 6 3.86 -24.32 55.90
CA PHE A 6 3.12 -24.50 54.66
C PHE A 6 3.94 -23.95 53.48
N PHE A 7 4.34 -24.82 52.55
CA PHE A 7 4.88 -24.42 51.25
C PHE A 7 3.72 -24.06 50.31
N VAL A 8 3.60 -22.79 49.93
CA VAL A 8 2.71 -22.34 48.85
C VAL A 8 3.49 -22.39 47.54
N ALA A 9 3.17 -23.34 46.67
CA ALA A 9 3.73 -23.40 45.32
C ALA A 9 3.03 -22.35 44.43
N VAL A 10 3.74 -21.30 44.06
CA VAL A 10 3.28 -20.33 43.05
C VAL A 10 3.57 -20.90 41.66
N LEU A 11 2.53 -21.39 40.99
CA LEU A 11 2.59 -21.75 39.57
C LEU A 11 2.61 -20.47 38.73
N VAL A 12 3.79 -20.06 38.25
CA VAL A 12 3.91 -19.05 37.21
C VAL A 12 3.57 -19.71 35.88
N ALA A 13 2.35 -19.45 35.38
CA ALA A 13 1.97 -19.86 34.03
C ALA A 13 2.76 -19.01 33.01
N LEU A 14 3.76 -19.63 32.38
CA LEU A 14 4.49 -19.03 31.27
C LEU A 14 3.55 -18.95 30.06
N GLN A 15 2.92 -17.79 29.85
CA GLN A 15 2.10 -17.55 28.67
C GLN A 15 3.00 -17.50 27.43
N LEU A 16 3.02 -18.60 26.67
CA LEU A 16 3.60 -18.66 25.33
C LEU A 16 2.86 -17.64 24.45
N HIS A 17 3.43 -16.45 24.30
CA HIS A 17 3.02 -15.52 23.26
C HIS A 17 3.56 -16.08 21.94
N THR A 18 2.71 -16.77 21.19
CA THR A 18 2.98 -17.01 19.78
C THR A 18 3.08 -15.63 19.11
N PRO A 19 4.19 -15.27 18.45
CA PRO A 19 4.20 -14.09 17.61
C PRO A 19 3.19 -14.36 16.49
N GLY A 20 1.99 -13.81 16.64
CA GLY A 20 0.99 -13.87 15.60
C GLY A 20 1.55 -13.12 14.40
N PHE A 21 1.74 -13.82 13.27
CA PHE A 21 1.85 -13.15 11.99
C PHE A 21 0.58 -12.31 11.84
N ALA A 22 0.70 -11.00 12.03
CA ALA A 22 -0.41 -10.09 11.84
C ALA A 22 -0.93 -10.31 10.43
N ALA A 23 -2.22 -10.66 10.29
CA ALA A 23 -2.83 -10.86 8.99
C ALA A 23 -2.63 -9.60 8.14
N SER A 24 -2.20 -9.77 6.89
CA SER A 24 -2.07 -8.65 5.97
C SER A 24 -3.39 -7.88 5.92
N PRO A 25 -3.37 -6.55 6.01
CA PRO A 25 -4.55 -5.71 6.03
C PRO A 25 -5.35 -5.95 4.75
N THR A 26 -6.61 -6.30 4.92
CA THR A 26 -7.52 -6.64 3.82
C THR A 26 -8.21 -5.42 3.22
N GLY A 27 -7.94 -4.21 3.74
CA GLY A 27 -8.60 -2.97 3.31
C GLY A 27 -7.65 -1.78 3.19
N LEU A 28 -8.21 -0.64 2.78
CA LEU A 28 -7.48 0.59 2.41
C LEU A 28 -6.91 1.41 3.58
N GLY A 29 -7.07 0.94 4.82
CA GLY A 29 -6.68 1.66 6.04
C GLY A 29 -5.22 2.18 6.02
N PRO A 30 -4.22 1.32 5.76
CA PRO A 30 -2.83 1.74 5.67
C PRO A 30 -2.57 2.87 4.66
N VAL A 31 -3.13 2.80 3.45
CA VAL A 31 -2.98 3.87 2.43
C VAL A 31 -3.58 5.18 2.93
N LEU A 32 -4.81 5.13 3.44
CA LEU A 32 -5.55 6.31 3.90
C LEU A 32 -4.93 6.98 5.13
N ALA A 33 -4.18 6.22 5.93
CA ALA A 33 -3.44 6.71 7.09
C ALA A 33 -2.18 7.51 6.72
N GLY A 34 -1.72 7.47 5.47
CA GLY A 34 -0.52 8.20 5.05
C GLY A 34 -0.63 9.71 5.27
N HIS A 35 0.48 10.35 5.65
CA HIS A 35 0.50 11.75 6.08
C HIS A 35 0.79 12.73 4.93
N THR A 36 1.73 12.39 4.06
CA THR A 36 2.17 13.29 2.98
C THR A 36 1.61 12.82 1.64
N TRP A 37 0.90 13.73 0.97
CA TRP A 37 0.24 13.47 -0.30
C TRP A 37 0.66 14.48 -1.36
N LEU A 38 0.75 14.01 -2.60
CA LEU A 38 0.98 14.78 -3.81
C LEU A 38 -0.21 14.53 -4.76
N ASN A 39 -0.54 15.51 -5.61
CA ASN A 39 -1.72 15.47 -6.50
C ASN A 39 -3.07 15.31 -5.78
N GLY A 40 -3.15 15.72 -4.51
CA GLY A 40 -4.38 15.66 -3.71
C GLY A 40 -4.43 14.44 -2.80
N ARG A 41 -5.20 14.55 -1.71
CA ARG A 41 -5.39 13.48 -0.72
C ARG A 41 -6.70 12.76 -0.99
N VAL A 42 -6.66 11.43 -1.00
CA VAL A 42 -7.85 10.60 -1.13
C VAL A 42 -8.57 10.47 0.21
N MET A 43 -9.88 10.74 0.20
CA MET A 43 -10.76 10.56 1.35
C MET A 43 -11.57 9.28 1.22
N ARG A 44 -11.79 8.59 2.34
CA ARG A 44 -12.60 7.37 2.39
C ARG A 44 -14.03 7.54 1.84
N SER A 45 -14.62 8.72 2.03
CA SER A 45 -15.92 9.07 1.45
C SER A 45 -15.90 9.06 -0.08
N GLY A 46 -14.81 9.50 -0.70
CA GLY A 46 -14.64 9.54 -2.16
C GLY A 46 -14.43 8.17 -2.80
N LEU A 47 -14.08 7.16 -2.01
CA LEU A 47 -13.82 5.79 -2.49
C LEU A 47 -15.05 4.87 -2.46
N ARG A 48 -16.16 5.30 -1.85
CA ARG A 48 -17.34 4.45 -1.73
C ARG A 48 -17.90 4.08 -3.11
N GLY A 49 -18.05 2.79 -3.36
CA GLY A 49 -18.60 2.29 -4.62
C GLY A 49 -17.62 2.28 -5.79
N ARG A 50 -16.35 2.62 -5.57
CA ARG A 50 -15.30 2.63 -6.61
C ARG A 50 -14.39 1.42 -6.45
N VAL A 51 -13.94 0.87 -7.57
CA VAL A 51 -12.75 0.01 -7.58
C VAL A 51 -11.54 0.90 -7.26
N VAL A 52 -10.62 0.42 -6.44
CA VAL A 52 -9.41 1.17 -6.10
C VAL A 52 -8.19 0.35 -6.47
N LEU A 53 -7.36 0.92 -7.34
CA LEU A 53 -6.06 0.37 -7.70
C LEU A 53 -4.98 1.13 -6.95
N VAL A 54 -4.31 0.45 -6.02
CA VAL A 54 -3.16 1.00 -5.33
C VAL A 54 -1.89 0.52 -6.02
N ASP A 55 -1.08 1.44 -6.55
CA ASP A 55 0.18 1.13 -7.23
C ASP A 55 1.36 1.48 -6.33
N VAL A 56 2.03 0.47 -5.77
CA VAL A 56 3.23 0.66 -4.96
C VAL A 56 4.44 0.71 -5.88
N PHE A 57 5.03 1.89 -6.01
CA PHE A 57 6.00 2.20 -7.04
C PHE A 57 7.15 3.06 -6.51
N THR A 58 8.18 3.21 -7.33
CA THR A 58 9.25 4.21 -7.15
C THR A 58 9.59 4.81 -8.51
N PHE A 59 10.10 6.04 -8.51
CA PHE A 59 10.61 6.66 -9.74
C PHE A 59 11.93 6.02 -10.18
N GLU A 60 12.24 6.11 -11.48
CA GLU A 60 13.43 5.51 -12.12
C GLU A 60 13.50 3.97 -12.13
N CYS A 61 12.58 3.27 -11.47
CA CYS A 61 12.41 1.83 -11.65
C CYS A 61 11.87 1.53 -13.06
N ILE A 62 12.65 0.82 -13.89
CA ILE A 62 12.28 0.51 -15.27
C ILE A 62 10.95 -0.24 -15.38
N ASN A 63 10.67 -1.13 -14.43
CA ASN A 63 9.42 -1.88 -14.38
C ASN A 63 8.24 -0.96 -14.07
N CYS A 64 8.36 -0.04 -13.10
CA CYS A 64 7.33 0.98 -12.83
C CYS A 64 7.07 1.88 -14.05
N VAL A 65 8.12 2.26 -14.77
CA VAL A 65 8.00 3.05 -16.01
C VAL A 65 7.20 2.30 -17.07
N ARG A 66 7.38 0.98 -17.21
CA ARG A 66 6.61 0.14 -18.15
C ARG A 66 5.12 0.04 -17.80
N VAL A 67 4.78 0.10 -16.51
CA VAL A 67 3.38 0.07 -16.03
C VAL A 67 2.64 1.40 -16.22
N THR A 68 3.37 2.51 -16.16
CA THR A 68 2.80 3.86 -16.16
C THR A 68 1.86 4.14 -17.35
N PRO A 69 2.19 3.80 -18.61
CA PRO A 69 1.29 4.03 -19.75
C PRO A 69 -0.07 3.33 -19.63
N ASN A 70 -0.11 2.10 -19.09
CA ASN A 70 -1.37 1.40 -18.87
C ASN A 70 -2.19 2.08 -17.77
N LEU A 71 -1.56 2.49 -16.65
CA LEU A 71 -2.26 3.25 -15.60
C LEU A 71 -2.83 4.57 -16.12
N GLN A 72 -2.10 5.27 -17.00
CA GLN A 72 -2.62 6.46 -17.67
C GLN A 72 -3.82 6.15 -18.57
N HIS A 73 -3.81 5.03 -19.28
CA HIS A 73 -4.97 4.59 -20.05
C HIS A 73 -6.17 4.31 -19.13
N LEU A 74 -6.00 3.49 -18.10
CA LEU A 74 -7.05 3.18 -17.14
C LEU A 74 -7.61 4.43 -16.45
N TYR A 75 -6.74 5.36 -16.05
CA TYR A 75 -7.16 6.61 -15.42
C TYR A 75 -8.02 7.46 -16.35
N ARG A 76 -7.65 7.58 -17.64
CA ARG A 76 -8.45 8.31 -18.64
C ARG A 76 -9.78 7.62 -18.93
N THR A 77 -9.79 6.29 -19.00
CA THR A 77 -10.98 5.51 -19.37
C THR A 77 -11.98 5.40 -18.21
N TYR A 78 -11.53 5.17 -16.98
CA TYR A 78 -12.39 4.80 -15.85
C TYR A 78 -12.36 5.77 -14.64
N GLY A 79 -11.36 6.66 -14.57
CA GLY A 79 -11.05 7.46 -13.36
C GLY A 79 -12.14 8.40 -12.84
N ARG A 80 -13.14 8.74 -13.67
CA ARG A 80 -14.21 9.67 -13.27
C ARG A 80 -15.30 9.04 -12.41
N ARG A 81 -15.54 7.73 -12.54
CA ARG A 81 -16.73 7.07 -11.95
C ARG A 81 -16.45 5.73 -11.31
N ASP A 82 -15.64 4.90 -11.95
CA ASP A 82 -15.58 3.46 -11.60
C ASP A 82 -14.26 3.05 -10.96
N LEU A 83 -13.19 3.79 -11.24
CA LEU A 83 -11.84 3.51 -10.75
C LEU A 83 -11.26 4.72 -10.03
N GLU A 84 -10.60 4.46 -8.90
CA GLU A 84 -9.62 5.37 -8.32
C GLU A 84 -8.22 4.72 -8.42
N ILE A 85 -7.24 5.45 -8.94
CA ILE A 85 -5.83 5.04 -8.85
C ILE A 85 -5.16 5.83 -7.73
N VAL A 86 -4.48 5.14 -6.82
CA VAL A 86 -3.70 5.76 -5.75
C VAL A 86 -2.29 5.20 -5.79
N ALA A 87 -1.30 6.04 -6.07
CA ALA A 87 0.08 5.58 -6.06
C ALA A 87 0.67 5.68 -4.65
N VAL A 88 1.44 4.69 -4.23
CA VAL A 88 2.23 4.69 -3.00
C VAL A 88 3.69 4.76 -3.41
N HIS A 89 4.28 5.96 -3.31
CA HIS A 89 5.70 6.12 -3.58
C HIS A 89 6.51 5.61 -2.40
N THR A 90 7.14 4.45 -2.55
CA THR A 90 8.08 3.88 -1.57
C THR A 90 9.48 3.93 -2.19
N PRO A 91 10.44 4.67 -1.61
CA PRO A 91 11.74 4.87 -2.26
C PRO A 91 12.53 3.56 -2.35
N GLU A 92 13.23 3.34 -3.46
CA GLU A 92 14.28 2.31 -3.59
C GLU A 92 15.63 2.87 -3.15
N VAL A 93 15.89 4.15 -3.44
CA VAL A 93 17.08 4.88 -3.04
C VAL A 93 16.68 6.09 -2.17
N PRO A 94 16.50 5.91 -0.84
CA PRO A 94 15.95 6.94 0.04
C PRO A 94 16.74 8.26 0.06
N SER A 95 18.05 8.22 -0.22
CA SER A 95 18.92 9.39 -0.15
C SER A 95 18.43 10.58 -1.00
N TYR A 96 17.76 10.31 -2.12
CA TYR A 96 17.16 11.33 -2.98
C TYR A 96 15.67 11.10 -3.27
N GLN A 97 15.21 9.85 -3.35
CA GLN A 97 13.82 9.55 -3.68
C GLN A 97 12.85 9.91 -2.55
N SER A 98 13.33 10.13 -1.32
CA SER A 98 12.49 10.61 -0.21
C SER A 98 12.22 12.12 -0.24
N ARG A 99 12.88 12.89 -1.12
CA ARG A 99 12.78 14.36 -1.16
C ARG A 99 11.58 14.81 -1.99
N LEU A 100 10.70 15.62 -1.40
CA LEU A 100 9.49 16.11 -2.10
C LEU A 100 9.80 16.93 -3.36
N THR A 101 10.94 17.63 -3.41
CA THR A 101 11.36 18.38 -4.59
C THR A 101 11.69 17.46 -5.77
N TYR A 102 12.38 16.35 -5.50
CA TYR A 102 12.64 15.31 -6.48
C TYR A 102 11.32 14.68 -6.97
N LEU A 103 10.44 14.28 -6.04
CA LEU A 103 9.15 13.68 -6.39
C LEU A 103 8.30 14.59 -7.29
N ARG A 104 8.17 15.88 -6.94
CA ARG A 104 7.40 16.83 -7.76
C ARG A 104 7.98 16.98 -9.18
N SER A 105 9.31 16.97 -9.32
CA SER A 105 9.94 16.99 -10.64
C SER A 105 9.60 15.75 -11.46
N GLN A 106 9.68 14.56 -10.86
CA GLN A 106 9.40 13.31 -11.56
C GLN A 106 7.92 13.14 -11.92
N ILE A 107 7.00 13.57 -11.04
CA ILE A 107 5.56 13.59 -11.32
C ILE A 107 5.26 14.39 -12.59
N GLY A 108 5.86 15.58 -12.72
CA GLY A 108 5.70 16.42 -13.90
C GLY A 108 6.21 15.75 -15.17
N LYS A 109 7.40 15.13 -15.11
CA LYS A 109 7.98 14.40 -16.27
C LYS A 109 7.14 13.20 -16.70
N ALA A 110 6.61 12.45 -15.73
CA ALA A 110 5.81 11.25 -15.99
C ALA A 110 4.33 11.54 -16.31
N SER A 111 3.91 12.81 -16.27
CA SER A 111 2.50 13.22 -16.47
C SER A 111 1.53 12.45 -15.57
N ILE A 112 1.93 12.18 -14.32
CA ILE A 112 1.09 11.47 -13.35
C ILE A 112 0.07 12.46 -12.79
N ALA A 113 -1.21 12.17 -13.02
CA ALA A 113 -2.33 13.03 -12.61
C ALA A 113 -3.11 12.50 -11.39
N TRP A 114 -2.93 11.22 -11.03
CA TRP A 114 -3.62 10.62 -9.89
C TRP A 114 -2.92 10.94 -8.55
N PRO A 115 -3.64 10.81 -7.42
CA PRO A 115 -3.09 10.98 -6.07
C PRO A 115 -1.91 10.08 -5.77
N ILE A 116 -0.92 10.62 -5.05
CA ILE A 116 0.26 9.88 -4.59
C ILE A 116 0.43 10.08 -3.10
N VAL A 117 0.52 8.99 -2.34
CA VAL A 117 0.94 9.02 -0.94
C VAL A 117 2.42 8.67 -0.84
N VAL A 118 3.16 9.41 -0.02
CA VAL A 118 4.61 9.21 0.19
C VAL A 118 4.83 8.27 1.37
N ASP A 119 5.50 7.13 1.12
CA ASP A 119 5.77 6.08 2.09
C ASP A 119 7.28 5.95 2.40
N ASN A 120 7.91 7.05 2.78
CA ASN A 120 9.35 7.09 3.08
C ASN A 120 9.78 6.15 4.23
N ASP A 121 8.85 5.82 5.13
CA ASP A 121 9.08 4.94 6.27
C ASP A 121 8.75 3.46 5.95
N TYR A 122 8.34 3.13 4.71
CA TYR A 122 7.89 1.81 4.29
C TYR A 122 6.74 1.24 5.15
N ARG A 123 5.88 2.11 5.69
CA ARG A 123 4.76 1.68 6.56
C ARG A 123 3.69 0.99 5.74
N ILE A 124 3.32 1.56 4.59
CA ILE A 124 2.32 0.99 3.68
C ILE A 124 2.90 -0.26 3.01
N TRP A 125 4.15 -0.17 2.54
CA TRP A 125 4.92 -1.30 2.00
C TRP A 125 4.89 -2.52 2.92
N ARG A 126 5.29 -2.35 4.19
CA ARG A 126 5.27 -3.44 5.18
C ARG A 126 3.88 -3.89 5.54
N ALA A 127 2.92 -2.95 5.66
CA ALA A 127 1.56 -3.28 6.00
C ALA A 127 0.99 -4.29 4.99
N TYR A 128 1.12 -4.06 3.68
CA TYR A 128 0.61 -4.98 2.66
C TYR A 128 1.54 -6.15 2.32
N GLY A 129 2.68 -6.29 3.00
CA GLY A 129 3.64 -7.36 2.70
C GLY A 129 4.26 -7.24 1.31
N VAL A 130 4.43 -6.01 0.80
CA VAL A 130 5.04 -5.76 -0.50
C VAL A 130 6.51 -6.18 -0.46
N SER A 131 7.00 -6.78 -1.54
CA SER A 131 8.38 -7.27 -1.64
C SER A 131 9.10 -6.82 -2.92
N ALA A 132 8.42 -6.19 -3.86
CA ALA A 132 9.00 -5.74 -5.12
C ALA A 132 8.25 -4.55 -5.72
N TRP A 133 8.97 -3.78 -6.54
CA TRP A 133 8.40 -2.74 -7.37
C TRP A 133 8.23 -3.20 -8.83
N PRO A 134 7.15 -2.80 -9.51
CA PRO A 134 5.91 -2.32 -8.92
C PRO A 134 5.14 -3.48 -8.26
N THR A 135 4.24 -3.14 -7.33
CA THR A 135 3.20 -4.05 -6.86
C THR A 135 1.86 -3.32 -6.90
N GLN A 136 0.89 -3.88 -7.63
CA GLN A 136 -0.46 -3.35 -7.67
C GLN A 136 -1.39 -4.15 -6.75
N LEU A 137 -2.17 -3.44 -5.93
CA LEU A 137 -3.17 -3.98 -5.03
C LEU A 137 -4.55 -3.53 -5.52
N LEU A 138 -5.39 -4.50 -5.92
CA LEU A 138 -6.73 -4.21 -6.44
C LEU A 138 -7.78 -4.42 -5.36
N PHE A 139 -8.51 -3.36 -5.05
CA PHE A 139 -9.61 -3.37 -4.09
C PHE A 139 -10.96 -3.24 -4.79
N ASP A 140 -11.94 -4.03 -4.37
CA ASP A 140 -13.30 -3.93 -4.91
C ASP A 140 -14.06 -2.70 -4.38
N ARG A 141 -15.30 -2.53 -4.85
CA ARG A 141 -16.21 -1.42 -4.50
C ARG A 141 -16.56 -1.33 -3.01
N ASN A 142 -16.26 -2.38 -2.22
CA ASN A 142 -16.41 -2.40 -0.77
C ASN A 142 -15.08 -2.14 -0.04
N GLY A 143 -14.01 -1.84 -0.77
CA GLY A 143 -12.68 -1.60 -0.23
C GLY A 143 -11.97 -2.86 0.26
N ARG A 144 -12.36 -4.05 -0.24
CA ARG A 144 -11.70 -5.32 0.09
C ARG A 144 -10.63 -5.66 -0.95
N LEU A 145 -9.44 -6.04 -0.49
CA LEU A 145 -8.36 -6.51 -1.36
C LEU A 145 -8.77 -7.80 -2.09
N ARG A 146 -8.68 -7.81 -3.42
CA ARG A 146 -9.06 -8.93 -4.28
C ARG A 146 -7.89 -9.53 -5.04
N ALA A 147 -6.89 -8.72 -5.38
CA ALA A 147 -5.71 -9.19 -6.07
C ALA A 147 -4.47 -8.41 -5.63
N THR A 148 -3.33 -9.08 -5.69
CA THR A 148 -1.99 -8.51 -5.58
C THR A 148 -1.22 -8.96 -6.81
N ILE A 149 -0.73 -8.01 -7.59
CA ILE A 149 -0.03 -8.24 -8.84
C ILE A 149 1.38 -7.68 -8.66
N VAL A 150 2.39 -8.50 -8.89
CA VAL A 150 3.80 -8.13 -8.68
C VAL A 150 4.50 -8.07 -10.03
N GLY A 151 5.26 -7.01 -10.27
CA GLY A 151 5.97 -6.78 -11.52
C GLY A 151 5.14 -6.03 -12.57
N ASP A 152 5.65 -5.99 -13.79
CA ASP A 152 5.16 -5.15 -14.90
C ASP A 152 4.27 -5.87 -15.92
N SER A 153 3.81 -7.08 -15.60
CA SER A 153 2.94 -7.92 -16.43
C SER A 153 1.45 -7.84 -16.08
N GLN A 154 1.03 -6.71 -15.49
CA GLN A 154 -0.31 -6.52 -14.91
C GLN A 154 -1.46 -6.39 -15.91
N ASP A 155 -1.18 -6.14 -17.18
CA ASP A 155 -2.19 -5.65 -18.14
C ASP A 155 -3.40 -6.59 -18.25
N ALA A 156 -3.18 -7.89 -18.38
CA ALA A 156 -4.28 -8.86 -18.47
C ALA A 156 -5.09 -8.93 -17.16
N ALA A 157 -4.41 -8.86 -16.02
CA ALA A 157 -5.04 -8.97 -14.71
C ALA A 157 -5.87 -7.72 -14.36
N LEU A 158 -5.38 -6.52 -14.68
CA LEU A 158 -6.09 -5.27 -14.42
C LEU A 158 -7.23 -5.03 -15.40
N ASN A 159 -7.02 -5.27 -16.71
CA ASN A 159 -8.02 -5.02 -17.72
C ASN A 159 -9.23 -5.96 -17.60
N GLY A 160 -9.05 -7.17 -17.05
CA GLY A 160 -10.17 -8.10 -16.80
C GLY A 160 -10.94 -7.82 -15.51
N ALA A 161 -10.42 -6.96 -14.63
CA ALA A 161 -10.97 -6.76 -13.29
C ALA A 161 -11.68 -5.40 -13.09
N ILE A 162 -11.60 -4.50 -14.08
CA ILE A 162 -12.20 -3.16 -14.11
C ILE A 162 -13.30 -3.11 -15.16
#